data_AF-A0A1F5NR60-F1
#
_entry.id   AF-A0A1F5NR60-F1
#
_cell.length_a   1.000
_cell.length_b   1.000
_cell.length_c   1.000
_cell.angle_alpha   90.00
_cell.angle_beta   90.00
_cell.angle_gamma   90.00
#
_symmetry.space_group_name_H-M   'P 1'
#
loop_
_entity.id
_entity.type
_entity.pdbx_description
1 polymer ?
#
loop_
_entity_poly.entity_id
_entity_poly.type
_entity_poly.pdbx_seq_one_letter_code
_entity_poly.pdbx_strand_id
1 'polypeptide(L)'
;MRSKKDIHKILAWISQMLTCPVCDTHYTSESTRLIESRVESKADESSVIVHSDCKNCRSSVSFNIAMFGPEIFSIGAVSDLTAVDALRFRNNKSLTSDEVISMHTFLETFDGNFDRELK
;
A
#
# COMPACT_ATOMS: atom_id res chain seq x y z
N MET A 1 -21.72 5.09 -12.51
CA MET A 1 -21.85 4.69 -11.09
C MET A 1 -21.40 3.24 -10.99
N ARG A 2 -20.10 2.97 -10.79
CA ARG A 2 -19.60 1.59 -10.60
C ARG A 2 -19.93 1.14 -9.17
N SER A 3 -20.54 -0.04 -9.05
CA SER A 3 -21.15 -0.58 -7.83
C SER A 3 -20.12 -1.26 -6.91
N LYS A 4 -20.42 -1.50 -5.62
CA LYS A 4 -19.64 -2.39 -4.73
C LYS A 4 -19.31 -3.75 -5.37
N LYS A 5 -20.15 -4.20 -6.32
CA LYS A 5 -19.96 -5.42 -7.11
C LYS A 5 -18.76 -5.34 -8.07
N ASP A 6 -18.37 -4.15 -8.52
CA ASP A 6 -17.25 -3.97 -9.46
C ASP A 6 -15.90 -4.06 -8.73
N ILE A 7 -15.81 -3.53 -7.51
CA ILE A 7 -14.59 -3.63 -6.68
C ILE A 7 -14.29 -5.08 -6.30
N HIS A 8 -15.31 -5.89 -5.97
CA HIS A 8 -15.11 -7.31 -5.70
C HIS A 8 -14.58 -8.08 -6.91
N LYS A 9 -15.04 -7.73 -8.13
CA LYS A 9 -14.51 -8.33 -9.37
C LYS A 9 -13.06 -7.92 -9.63
N ILE A 10 -12.74 -6.64 -9.42
CA ILE A 10 -11.38 -6.11 -9.55
C ILE A 10 -10.44 -6.79 -8.56
N LEU A 11 -10.83 -6.92 -7.29
CA LEU A 11 -10.05 -7.62 -6.27
C LEU A 11 -9.83 -9.10 -6.61
N ALA A 12 -10.87 -9.79 -7.06
CA ALA A 12 -10.76 -11.20 -7.45
C ALA A 12 -9.79 -11.38 -8.62
N TRP A 13 -9.85 -10.49 -9.61
CA TRP A 13 -8.94 -10.49 -10.76
C TRP A 13 -7.50 -10.15 -10.36
N ILE A 14 -7.29 -9.09 -9.56
CA ILE A 14 -5.98 -8.71 -9.02
C ILE A 14 -5.35 -9.86 -8.22
N SER A 15 -6.12 -10.52 -7.35
CA SER A 15 -5.60 -11.61 -6.52
C SER A 15 -5.05 -12.80 -7.33
N GLN A 16 -5.47 -12.98 -8.58
CA GLN A 16 -4.94 -14.02 -9.47
C GLN A 16 -3.63 -13.63 -10.17
N MET A 17 -3.34 -12.33 -10.27
CA MET A 17 -2.16 -11.83 -10.98
C MET A 17 -0.97 -11.53 -10.06
N LEU A 18 -1.23 -11.30 -8.77
CA LEU A 18 -0.17 -10.89 -7.85
C LEU A 18 0.71 -12.07 -7.46
N THR A 19 2.01 -11.93 -7.71
CA THR A 19 3.05 -12.83 -7.25
C THR A 19 3.93 -12.14 -6.22
N CYS A 20 4.48 -12.92 -5.29
CA CYS A 20 5.41 -12.42 -4.29
C CYS A 20 6.72 -12.02 -4.97
N PRO A 21 7.16 -10.74 -4.92
CA PRO A 21 8.40 -10.29 -5.56
C PRO A 21 9.67 -10.83 -4.87
N VAL A 22 9.53 -11.53 -3.75
CA VAL A 22 10.64 -12.11 -2.99
C VAL A 22 10.86 -13.59 -3.32
N CYS A 23 9.79 -14.34 -3.62
CA CYS A 23 9.86 -15.79 -3.78
C CYS A 23 8.93 -16.38 -4.86
N ASP A 24 8.32 -15.54 -5.69
CA ASP A 24 7.43 -15.88 -6.81
C ASP A 24 6.17 -16.70 -6.47
N THR A 25 5.89 -16.90 -5.17
CA THR A 25 4.67 -17.56 -4.72
C THR A 25 3.46 -16.68 -5.07
N HIS A 26 2.43 -17.28 -5.69
CA HIS A 26 1.19 -16.57 -6.01
C HIS A 26 0.41 -16.24 -4.73
N TYR A 27 -0.14 -15.04 -4.66
CA TYR A 27 -1.02 -14.67 -3.55
C TYR A 27 -2.41 -15.29 -3.71
N THR A 28 -3.04 -15.55 -2.57
CA THR A 28 -4.44 -15.98 -2.48
C THR A 28 -5.31 -14.80 -2.04
N SER A 29 -6.61 -14.87 -2.32
CA SER A 29 -7.57 -13.86 -1.84
C SER A 29 -7.56 -13.69 -0.31
N GLU A 30 -7.28 -14.76 0.45
CA GLU A 30 -7.17 -14.71 1.91
C GLU A 30 -5.92 -13.97 2.41
N SER A 31 -4.84 -14.03 1.64
CA SER A 31 -3.56 -13.38 1.96
C SER A 31 -3.49 -11.95 1.47
N THR A 32 -4.53 -11.43 0.81
CA THR A 32 -4.57 -10.08 0.24
C THR A 32 -5.71 -9.29 0.84
N ARG A 33 -5.42 -8.11 1.38
CA ARG A 33 -6.41 -7.19 1.96
C ARG A 33 -6.49 -5.91 1.17
N LEU A 34 -7.71 -5.44 0.91
CA LEU A 34 -7.94 -4.12 0.36
C LEU A 34 -7.62 -3.04 1.41
N ILE A 35 -6.69 -2.15 1.08
CA ILE A 35 -6.35 -0.99 1.91
C ILE A 35 -7.14 0.22 1.44
N GLU A 36 -7.09 0.56 0.16
CA GLU A 36 -7.80 1.72 -0.38
C GLU A 36 -8.32 1.41 -1.78
N SER A 37 -9.45 2.01 -2.13
CA SER A 37 -9.96 2.02 -3.50
C SER A 37 -10.48 3.41 -3.84
N ARG A 38 -9.97 4.02 -4.90
CA ARG A 38 -10.53 5.23 -5.49
C ARG A 38 -11.04 4.92 -6.88
N VAL A 39 -12.23 5.44 -7.18
CA VAL A 39 -12.82 5.37 -8.50
C VAL A 39 -13.17 6.79 -8.87
N GLU A 40 -12.46 7.35 -9.84
CA GLU A 40 -12.76 8.69 -10.32
C GLU A 40 -13.88 8.62 -11.37
N SER A 41 -14.96 9.34 -11.11
CA SER A 41 -16.20 9.25 -11.87
C SER A 41 -16.15 9.90 -13.25
N LYS A 42 -15.04 10.56 -13.61
CA LYS A 42 -14.94 11.37 -14.83
C LYS A 42 -13.92 10.90 -15.87
N ALA A 43 -13.03 9.94 -15.56
CA ALA A 43 -11.88 9.64 -16.41
C ALA A 43 -11.64 8.14 -16.70
N ASP A 44 -12.54 7.23 -16.31
CA ASP A 44 -12.28 5.77 -16.30
C ASP A 44 -11.00 5.38 -15.53
N GLU A 45 -10.56 6.28 -14.63
CA GLU A 45 -9.41 6.08 -13.76
C GLU A 45 -9.85 5.44 -12.45
N SER A 46 -9.12 4.42 -12.04
CA SER A 46 -9.31 3.83 -10.72
C SER A 46 -8.00 3.37 -10.16
N SER A 47 -7.83 3.54 -8.85
CA SER A 47 -6.67 3.06 -8.13
C SER A 47 -7.08 2.22 -6.94
N VAL A 48 -6.32 1.16 -6.70
CA VAL A 48 -6.52 0.22 -5.63
C VAL A 48 -5.19 -0.03 -4.96
N ILE A 49 -5.17 0.11 -3.63
CA ILE A 49 -4.04 -0.29 -2.81
C ILE A 49 -4.43 -1.57 -2.09
N VAL A 50 -3.65 -2.63 -2.29
CA VAL A 50 -3.80 -3.88 -1.55
C VAL A 50 -2.54 -4.21 -0.78
N HIS A 51 -2.70 -4.88 0.35
CA HIS A 51 -1.60 -5.38 1.16
C HIS A 51 -1.63 -6.91 1.15
N SER A 52 -0.50 -7.55 0.94
CA SER A 52 -0.41 -9.01 0.93
C SER A 52 0.74 -9.55 1.78
N ASP A 53 0.40 -10.53 2.62
CA ASP A 53 1.36 -11.28 3.44
C ASP A 53 1.64 -12.63 2.78
N CYS A 54 2.90 -12.87 2.39
CA CYS A 54 3.25 -14.12 1.73
C CYS A 54 3.26 -15.29 2.71
N LYS A 55 2.38 -16.28 2.50
CA LYS A 55 2.34 -17.50 3.35
C LYS A 55 3.62 -18.36 3.25
N ASN A 56 4.43 -18.19 2.20
CA ASN A 56 5.66 -18.95 1.98
C ASN A 56 6.90 -18.30 2.61
N CYS A 57 7.26 -17.09 2.19
CA CYS A 57 8.48 -16.42 2.69
C CYS A 57 8.22 -15.39 3.82
N ARG A 58 6.96 -15.14 4.19
CA ARG A 58 6.54 -14.17 5.21
C ARG A 58 6.90 -12.71 4.92
N SER A 59 7.23 -12.37 3.68
CA SER A 59 7.35 -10.98 3.26
C SER A 59 5.99 -10.29 3.27
N SER A 60 5.95 -9.01 3.65
CA SER A 60 4.76 -8.18 3.54
C SER A 60 4.93 -7.19 2.39
N VAL A 61 3.94 -7.10 1.51
CA VAL A 61 4.04 -6.31 0.28
C VAL A 61 2.79 -5.49 0.08
N SER A 62 2.97 -4.18 -0.15
CA SER A 62 1.90 -3.28 -0.54
C SER A 62 1.94 -3.07 -2.04
N PHE A 63 0.84 -3.33 -2.74
CA PHE A 63 0.69 -3.10 -4.17
C PHE A 63 -0.21 -1.89 -4.39
N ASN A 64 0.29 -0.91 -5.12
CA ASN A 64 -0.49 0.20 -5.64
C ASN A 64 -0.79 -0.08 -7.12
N ILE A 65 -2.07 -0.22 -7.43
CA ILE A 65 -2.55 -0.65 -8.75
C ILE A 65 -3.41 0.48 -9.30
N ALA A 66 -2.97 1.09 -10.39
CA ALA A 66 -3.71 2.12 -11.09
C ALA A 66 -4.16 1.60 -12.46
N MET A 67 -5.39 1.93 -12.83
CA MET A 67 -6.02 1.56 -14.09
C MET A 67 -6.42 2.84 -14.81
N PHE A 68 -5.93 3.01 -16.04
CA PHE A 68 -6.23 4.14 -16.92
C PHE A 68 -6.79 3.57 -18.23
N GLY A 69 -8.12 3.48 -18.33
CA GLY A 69 -8.77 2.80 -19.45
C GLY A 69 -8.35 1.32 -19.55
N PRO A 70 -7.69 0.87 -20.65
CA PRO A 70 -7.21 -0.49 -20.80
C PRO A 70 -5.84 -0.75 -20.13
N GLU A 71 -5.12 0.31 -19.73
CA GLU A 71 -3.77 0.21 -19.18
C GLU A 71 -3.81 -0.03 -17.67
N ILE A 72 -2.91 -0.89 -17.19
CA ILE A 72 -2.83 -1.28 -15.79
C ILE A 72 -1.38 -1.16 -15.35
N PHE A 73 -1.16 -0.33 -14.34
CA PHE A 73 0.14 -0.14 -13.71
C PHE A 73 0.10 -0.69 -12.30
N SER A 74 1.11 -1.47 -11.92
CA SER A 74 1.26 -1.98 -10.56
C SER A 74 2.65 -1.69 -10.05
N ILE A 75 2.73 -1.09 -8.86
CA ILE A 75 3.97 -0.90 -8.11
C ILE A 75 3.85 -1.68 -6.81
N GLY A 76 4.73 -2.65 -6.63
CA GLY A 76 4.88 -3.40 -5.39
C GLY A 76 5.99 -2.82 -4.53
N ALA A 77 5.70 -2.53 -3.27
CA ALA A 77 6.68 -2.14 -2.27
C ALA A 77 6.79 -3.26 -1.21
N VAL A 78 7.95 -3.90 -1.14
CA VAL A 78 8.27 -4.82 -0.04
C VAL A 78 8.50 -3.98 1.21
N SER A 79 7.80 -4.31 2.28
CA SER A 79 7.87 -3.59 3.55
C SER A 79 7.69 -4.56 4.71
N ASP A 80 7.93 -4.09 5.92
CA ASP A 80 7.62 -4.77 7.18
C ASP A 80 6.24 -4.38 7.74
N LEU A 81 5.46 -3.58 6.99
CA LEU A 81 4.13 -3.17 7.39
C LEU A 81 3.20 -4.39 7.41
N THR A 82 2.45 -4.58 8.48
CA THR A 82 1.31 -5.52 8.45
C THR A 82 0.12 -4.87 7.75
N ALA A 83 -0.90 -5.67 7.39
CA ALA A 83 -2.15 -5.11 6.88
C ALA A 83 -2.82 -4.12 7.86
N VAL A 84 -2.64 -4.33 9.18
CA VAL A 84 -3.15 -3.43 10.21
C VAL A 84 -2.39 -2.10 10.19
N ASP A 85 -1.07 -2.15 10.06
CA ASP A 85 -0.25 -0.94 9.95
C ASP A 85 -0.58 -0.16 8.66
N ALA A 86 -0.70 -0.84 7.53
CA ALA A 86 -1.10 -0.23 6.27
C ALA A 86 -2.45 0.50 6.38
N LEU A 87 -3.45 -0.11 7.05
CA LEU A 87 -4.73 0.54 7.34
C LEU A 87 -4.59 1.72 8.30
N ARG A 88 -3.72 1.62 9.31
CA ARG A 88 -3.43 2.72 10.24
C ARG A 88 -2.85 3.91 9.50
N PHE A 89 -1.82 3.69 8.68
CA PHE A 89 -1.16 4.75 7.90
C PHE A 89 -2.09 5.41 6.89
N ARG A 90 -2.98 4.64 6.23
CA ARG A 90 -4.01 5.20 5.34
C ARG A 90 -4.91 6.24 6.04
N ASN A 91 -5.23 6.02 7.31
CA ASN A 91 -6.12 6.91 8.06
C ASN A 91 -5.38 8.09 8.71
N ASN A 92 -4.05 8.10 8.67
CA ASN A 92 -3.27 9.23 9.15
C ASN A 92 -3.32 10.39 8.15
N LYS A 93 -3.05 11.60 8.65
CA LYS A 93 -2.92 12.78 7.79
C LYS A 93 -1.70 12.62 6.90
N SER A 94 -1.78 13.16 5.68
CA SER A 94 -0.62 13.33 4.82
C SER A 94 0.44 14.16 5.53
N LEU A 95 1.70 13.79 5.33
CA LEU A 95 2.84 14.61 5.77
C LEU A 95 2.82 15.95 5.04
N THR A 96 2.98 17.02 5.81
CA THR A 96 3.13 18.39 5.33
C THR A 96 4.59 18.70 5.01
N SER A 97 4.83 19.71 4.19
CA SER A 97 6.19 20.17 3.90
C SER A 97 6.94 20.62 5.16
N ASP A 98 6.23 21.25 6.11
CA ASP A 98 6.82 21.71 7.37
C ASP A 98 7.27 20.53 8.24
N GLU A 99 6.49 19.44 8.30
CA GLU A 99 6.90 18.21 9.00
C GLU A 99 8.14 17.58 8.37
N VAL A 100 8.26 17.59 7.04
CA VAL A 100 9.44 17.09 6.33
C VAL A 100 10.68 17.94 6.63
N ILE A 101 10.56 19.28 6.59
CA ILE A 101 11.66 20.21 6.90
C ILE A 101 12.07 20.08 8.38
N SER A 102 11.10 19.96 9.29
CA SER A 102 11.34 19.74 10.71
C SER A 102 12.13 18.46 10.96
N MET A 103 11.71 17.35 10.33
CA MET A 103 12.41 16.07 10.43
C MET A 103 13.84 16.15 9.88
N HIS A 104 14.04 16.80 8.73
CA HIS A 104 15.37 17.01 8.16
C HIS A 104 16.28 17.78 9.14
N THR A 105 15.78 18.90 9.69
CA THR A 105 16.52 19.76 10.61
C THR A 105 16.87 19.02 11.90
N PHE A 106 15.95 18.22 12.42
CA PHE A 106 16.20 17.32 13.54
C PHE A 106 17.33 16.32 13.22
N LEU A 107 17.25 15.65 12.07
CA LEU A 107 18.23 14.63 11.68
C LEU A 107 19.64 15.18 11.47
N GLU A 108 19.82 16.46 11.10
CA GLU A 108 21.14 17.09 10.99
C GLU A 108 21.90 17.14 12.33
N THR A 109 21.17 17.21 13.45
CA THR A 109 21.75 17.31 14.80
C THR A 109 21.58 16.04 15.64
N PHE A 110 20.79 15.10 15.14
CA PHE A 110 20.50 13.85 15.84
C PHE A 110 21.73 12.92 15.83
N ASP A 111 22.19 12.55 17.02
CA ASP A 111 23.36 11.70 17.24
C ASP A 111 23.03 10.20 17.27
N GLY A 112 21.80 9.82 16.90
CA GLY A 112 21.32 8.43 16.94
C GLY A 112 20.80 7.97 18.30
N ASN A 113 20.85 8.82 19.34
CA ASN A 113 20.44 8.44 20.69
C ASN A 113 18.96 8.75 20.96
N PHE A 114 18.10 7.76 20.72
CA PHE A 114 16.66 7.90 20.95
C PHE A 114 16.26 8.03 22.43
N ASP A 115 17.08 7.58 23.38
CA ASP A 115 16.76 7.68 24.82
C ASP A 115 16.78 9.13 25.33
N ARG A 116 17.49 10.03 24.63
CA ARG A 116 17.50 11.46 24.95
C ARG A 116 16.28 12.18 24.37
N GLU A 117 15.87 11.80 23.17
CA GLU A 117 14.85 12.53 22.39
C GLU A 117 13.40 12.08 22.69
N LEU A 118 13.20 10.87 23.24
CA LEU A 118 11.86 10.29 23.49
C LEU A 118 11.41 10.36 24.97
N LYS A 119 12.10 11.13 25.81
CA LYS A 119 11.72 11.34 27.22
C LYS A 119 10.71 12.45 27.42
#